data_AF-A0A2D0KLE4-F1
#
_entry.id   AF-A0A2D0KLE4-F1
#
_cell.length_a   1.000
_cell.length_b   1.000
_cell.length_c   1.000
_cell.angle_alpha   90.00
_cell.angle_beta   90.00
_cell.angle_gamma   90.00
#
_symmetry.space_group_name_H-M   'P 1'
#
loop_
_entity.id
_entity.type
_entity.pdbx_description
1 polymer ?
#
loop_
_entity_poly.entity_id
_entity_poly.type
_entity_poly.pdbx_seq_one_letter_code
_entity_poly.pdbx_strand_id
1 'polypeptide(L)'
;MRYFKDNAGSVYAYNEIQTPKEGLISITEKEAKILANPPLTTAQLITQAEYEKRTRLAEATRMTAPLQYAVDLQMATQVEQISLTAWKKYCVLLNRVDCATAPDIIWPEQPE
;
A
#
# COMPACT_ATOMS: atom_id res chain seq x y z
N MET A 1 5.79 16.08 26.26
CA MET A 1 5.83 17.30 25.40
C MET A 1 4.44 17.89 25.33
N ARG A 2 4.32 19.21 25.20
CA ARG A 2 3.05 19.92 25.02
C ARG A 2 2.91 20.30 23.54
N TYR A 3 1.74 20.05 22.95
CA TYR A 3 1.51 20.29 21.53
C TYR A 3 0.55 21.46 21.33
N PHE A 4 0.82 22.24 20.29
CA PHE A 4 0.03 23.40 19.92
C PHE A 4 -0.09 23.50 18.41
N LYS A 5 -1.08 24.27 17.93
CA LYS A 5 -1.19 24.66 16.52
C LYS A 5 -1.39 26.16 16.35
N ASP A 6 -0.99 26.70 15.21
CA ASP A 6 -1.40 28.02 14.77
C ASP A 6 -2.75 27.99 14.01
N ASN A 7 -3.21 29.16 13.57
CA ASN A 7 -4.44 29.29 12.77
C ASN A 7 -4.33 28.67 11.36
N ALA A 8 -3.11 28.44 10.85
CA ALA A 8 -2.86 27.78 9.57
C ALA A 8 -2.81 26.24 9.71
N GLY A 9 -2.85 25.70 10.93
CA GLY A 9 -2.79 24.26 11.22
C GLY A 9 -1.37 23.72 11.43
N SER A 10 -0.34 24.57 11.43
CA SER A 10 1.05 24.17 11.68
C SER A 10 1.21 23.71 13.13
N VAL A 11 1.82 22.54 13.34
CA VAL A 11 2.00 21.93 14.66
C VAL A 11 3.32 22.34 15.28
N TYR A 12 3.29 22.71 16.56
CA TYR A 12 4.45 23.06 17.38
C TYR A 12 4.50 22.16 18.62
N ALA A 13 5.70 21.72 18.99
CA ALA A 13 5.93 20.94 20.19
C ALA A 13 6.90 21.67 21.12
N TYR A 14 6.50 21.83 22.38
CA TYR A 14 7.28 22.51 23.41
C TYR A 14 7.57 21.52 24.56
N ASN A 15 8.76 21.63 25.14
CA ASN A 15 9.06 20.95 26.40
C ASN A 15 8.42 21.70 27.59
N GLU A 16 8.50 21.16 28.80
CA GLU A 16 7.80 21.71 29.97
C GLU A 16 8.34 23.06 30.47
N ILE A 17 9.57 23.39 30.09
CA ILE A 17 10.28 24.61 30.51
C ILE A 17 10.19 25.74 29.47
N GLN A 18 9.74 25.45 28.25
CA GLN A 18 9.58 26.44 27.20
C GLN A 18 8.20 27.09 27.25
N THR A 19 8.18 28.41 27.11
CA THR A 19 6.95 29.19 26.95
C THR A 19 6.48 29.12 25.50
N PRO A 20 5.25 28.65 25.21
CA PRO A 20 4.70 28.66 23.87
C PRO A 20 4.54 30.07 23.31
N LYS A 21 4.64 30.22 21.98
CA LYS A 21 4.35 31.50 21.31
C LYS A 21 2.89 31.92 21.56
N GLU A 22 2.68 33.23 21.74
CA GLU A 22 1.34 33.79 21.91
C GLU A 22 0.46 33.55 20.68
N GLY A 23 -0.83 33.31 20.91
CA GLY A 23 -1.81 33.00 19.84
C GLY A 23 -1.83 31.54 19.38
N LEU A 24 -1.04 30.65 19.98
CA LEU A 24 -1.12 29.21 19.70
C LEU A 24 -2.25 28.53 20.49
N ILE A 25 -2.89 27.54 19.86
CA ILE A 25 -3.99 26.77 20.44
C ILE A 25 -3.44 25.42 20.91
N SER A 26 -3.62 25.08 22.19
CA SER A 26 -3.20 23.77 22.73
C SER A 26 -3.98 22.64 22.08
N ILE A 27 -3.29 21.56 21.72
CA ILE A 27 -3.87 20.36 21.12
C ILE A 27 -3.31 19.11 21.79
N THR A 28 -4.02 17.99 21.62
CA THR A 28 -3.54 16.69 22.07
C THR A 28 -2.41 16.17 21.18
N GLU A 29 -1.61 15.24 21.71
CA GLU A 29 -0.61 14.53 20.90
C GLU A 29 -1.26 13.78 19.71
N LYS A 30 -2.49 13.26 19.90
CA LYS A 30 -3.24 12.58 18.83
C LYS A 30 -3.57 13.54 17.69
N GLU A 31 -4.08 14.73 18.00
CA GLU A 31 -4.35 15.77 16.99
C GLU A 31 -3.06 16.26 16.33
N ALA A 32 -1.99 16.43 17.10
CA ALA A 32 -0.69 16.83 16.58
C ALA A 32 -0.16 15.82 15.54
N LYS A 33 -0.28 14.52 15.84
CA LYS A 33 0.09 13.43 14.91
C LYS A 33 -0.77 13.44 13.64
N ILE A 34 -2.09 13.63 13.77
CA ILE A 34 -3.00 13.71 12.63
C ILE A 34 -2.68 14.93 11.75
N LEU A 35 -2.38 16.08 12.32
CA LEU A 35 -2.06 17.28 11.55
C LEU A 35 -0.68 17.19 10.88
N ALA A 36 0.30 16.59 11.54
CA ALA A 36 1.65 16.41 10.99
C ALA A 36 1.71 15.34 9.88
N ASN A 37 0.85 14.32 9.96
CA ASN A 37 0.70 13.28 8.95
C ASN A 37 -0.77 12.88 8.83
N PRO A 38 -1.57 13.61 8.03
CA PRO A 38 -2.99 13.32 7.90
C PRO A 38 -3.20 11.92 7.35
N PRO A 39 -4.21 11.18 7.83
CA PRO A 39 -4.56 9.90 7.25
C PRO A 39 -4.88 10.10 5.76
N LEU A 40 -4.50 9.12 4.95
CA LEU A 40 -4.80 9.15 3.53
C LEU A 40 -6.31 9.23 3.30
N THR A 41 -6.70 10.04 2.32
CA THR A 41 -8.07 10.07 1.83
C THR A 41 -8.43 8.75 1.16
N THR A 42 -9.72 8.43 1.06
CA THR A 42 -10.20 7.25 0.32
C THR A 42 -9.65 7.20 -1.10
N ALA A 43 -9.62 8.32 -1.82
CA ALA A 43 -9.06 8.37 -3.18
C ALA A 43 -7.56 8.04 -3.22
N GLN A 44 -6.79 8.51 -2.24
CA GLN A 44 -5.37 8.16 -2.11
C GLN A 44 -5.18 6.68 -1.76
N LEU A 45 -6.01 6.13 -0.87
CA LEU A 45 -5.98 4.70 -0.52
C LEU A 45 -6.28 3.81 -1.74
N ILE A 46 -7.29 4.16 -2.54
CA ILE A 46 -7.62 3.47 -3.78
C ILE A 46 -6.46 3.56 -4.78
N THR A 47 -5.87 4.75 -4.95
CA THR A 47 -4.72 4.95 -5.84
C THR A 47 -3.52 4.10 -5.42
N GLN A 48 -3.24 4.03 -4.12
CA GLN A 48 -2.18 3.19 -3.57
C GLN A 48 -2.45 1.70 -3.80
N ALA A 49 -3.70 1.25 -3.62
CA ALA A 49 -4.11 -0.11 -3.90
C ALA A 49 -3.97 -0.48 -5.38
N GLU A 50 -4.36 0.39 -6.30
CA GLU A 50 -4.16 0.17 -7.76
C GLU A 50 -2.68 0.08 -8.13
N TYR A 51 -1.83 0.91 -7.50
CA TYR A 51 -0.39 0.81 -7.67
C TYR A 51 0.17 -0.55 -7.19
N GLU A 52 -0.31 -1.03 -6.04
CA GLU A 52 0.08 -2.33 -5.50
C GLU A 52 -0.38 -3.48 -6.41
N LYS A 53 -1.64 -3.46 -6.88
CA LYS A 53 -2.18 -4.41 -7.85
C LYS A 53 -1.32 -4.49 -9.11
N ARG A 54 -0.93 -3.34 -9.66
CA ARG A 54 -0.06 -3.26 -10.84
C ARG A 54 1.33 -3.86 -10.57
N THR A 55 1.91 -3.57 -9.40
CA THR A 55 3.21 -4.13 -9.01
C THR A 55 3.15 -5.67 -8.90
N ARG A 56 2.10 -6.19 -8.25
CA ARG A 56 1.88 -7.64 -8.11
C ARG A 56 1.66 -8.33 -9.47
N LEU A 57 0.92 -7.69 -10.38
CA LEU A 57 0.73 -8.20 -11.75
C LEU A 57 2.04 -8.19 -12.56
N ALA A 58 2.87 -7.16 -12.41
CA ALA A 58 4.16 -7.09 -13.08
C ALA A 58 5.09 -8.22 -12.63
N GLU A 59 5.12 -8.51 -11.34
CA GLU A 59 5.90 -9.63 -10.79
C GLU A 59 5.38 -10.98 -11.29
N ALA A 60 4.05 -11.18 -11.27
CA ALA A 60 3.46 -12.40 -11.78
C ALA A 60 3.74 -12.62 -13.27
N THR A 61 3.77 -11.54 -14.06
CA THR A 61 4.15 -11.57 -15.47
C THR A 61 5.62 -11.98 -15.64
N ARG A 62 6.52 -11.44 -14.79
CA ARG A 62 7.95 -11.79 -14.78
C ARG A 62 8.19 -13.27 -14.52
N MET A 63 7.40 -13.88 -13.63
CA MET A 63 7.48 -15.30 -13.31
C MET A 63 6.83 -16.20 -14.38
N THR A 64 5.72 -15.74 -14.96
CA THR A 64 4.99 -16.48 -16.00
C THR A 64 5.77 -16.59 -17.30
N ALA A 65 6.53 -15.54 -17.69
CA ALA A 65 7.24 -15.48 -18.97
C ALA A 65 8.20 -16.66 -19.24
N PRO A 66 9.19 -16.97 -18.36
CA PRO A 66 10.10 -18.09 -18.59
C PRO A 66 9.38 -19.45 -18.59
N LEU A 67 8.40 -19.63 -17.69
CA LEU A 67 7.59 -20.85 -17.63
C LEU A 67 6.77 -21.06 -18.91
N GLN A 68 6.23 -19.98 -19.46
CA GLN A 68 5.50 -20.02 -20.73
C GLN A 68 6.45 -20.39 -21.88
N TYR A 69 7.65 -19.82 -21.94
CA TYR A 69 8.65 -20.22 -22.94
C TYR A 69 9.02 -21.70 -22.83
N ALA A 70 9.17 -22.24 -21.63
CA ALA A 70 9.42 -23.66 -21.44
C ALA A 70 8.27 -24.51 -21.99
N VAL A 71 7.02 -24.10 -21.80
CA VAL A 71 5.86 -24.79 -22.38
C VAL A 71 5.83 -24.67 -23.90
N ASP A 72 6.04 -23.48 -24.43
CA ASP A 72 6.00 -23.20 -25.88
C ASP A 72 7.09 -23.96 -26.64
N LEU A 73 8.27 -24.11 -26.03
CA LEU A 73 9.40 -24.87 -26.56
C LEU A 73 9.32 -26.37 -26.24
N GLN A 74 8.25 -26.82 -25.59
CA GLN A 74 8.05 -28.22 -25.15
C GLN A 74 9.17 -28.74 -24.23
N MET A 75 9.80 -27.83 -23.48
CA MET A 75 10.87 -28.09 -22.52
C MET A 75 10.39 -28.11 -21.06
N ALA A 76 9.14 -27.71 -20.80
CA ALA A 76 8.61 -27.59 -19.45
C ALA A 76 8.51 -28.94 -18.73
N THR A 77 9.12 -28.99 -17.55
CA THR A 77 8.90 -30.05 -16.57
C THR A 77 7.46 -30.03 -16.05
N GLN A 78 7.04 -31.13 -15.41
CA GLN A 78 5.73 -31.19 -14.76
C GLN A 78 5.59 -30.12 -13.67
N VAL A 79 6.68 -29.84 -12.94
CA VAL A 79 6.70 -28.79 -11.89
C VAL A 79 6.48 -27.41 -12.51
N GLU A 80 7.19 -27.08 -13.58
CA GLU A 80 7.02 -25.79 -14.27
C GLU A 80 5.61 -25.59 -14.82
N GLN A 81 4.95 -26.65 -15.31
CA GLN A 81 3.56 -26.58 -15.76
C GLN A 81 2.58 -26.31 -14.61
N ILE A 82 2.82 -26.91 -13.44
CA ILE A 82 2.03 -26.64 -12.22
C ILE A 82 2.25 -25.19 -11.77
N SER A 83 3.50 -24.75 -11.68
CA SER A 83 3.83 -23.36 -11.33
C SER A 83 3.23 -22.36 -12.32
N LEU A 84 3.31 -22.62 -13.64
CA LEU A 84 2.71 -21.76 -14.67
C LEU A 84 1.20 -21.60 -14.46
N THR A 85 0.52 -22.71 -14.13
CA THR A 85 -0.91 -22.70 -13.86
C THR A 85 -1.23 -21.90 -12.60
N ALA A 86 -0.44 -22.05 -11.54
CA ALA A 86 -0.61 -21.30 -10.29
C ALA A 86 -0.42 -19.80 -10.50
N TRP A 87 0.65 -19.38 -11.21
CA TRP A 87 0.92 -17.99 -11.56
C TRP A 87 -0.18 -17.37 -12.43
N LYS A 88 -0.69 -18.09 -13.44
CA LYS A 88 -1.83 -17.64 -14.24
C LYS A 88 -3.10 -17.45 -13.41
N LYS A 89 -3.41 -18.38 -12.50
CA LYS A 89 -4.54 -18.24 -11.57
C LYS A 89 -4.38 -17.01 -10.68
N TYR A 90 -3.17 -16.78 -10.15
CA TYR A 90 -2.85 -15.60 -9.35
C TYR A 90 -3.09 -14.29 -10.12
N CYS A 91 -2.62 -14.20 -11.38
CA CYS A 91 -2.91 -13.04 -12.25
C CYS A 91 -4.41 -12.78 -12.42
N VAL A 92 -5.21 -13.84 -12.61
CA VAL A 92 -6.66 -13.72 -12.75
C VAL A 92 -7.30 -13.23 -11.45
N LEU A 93 -6.87 -13.76 -10.30
CA LEU A 93 -7.37 -13.34 -8.99
C LEU A 93 -7.01 -11.87 -8.71
N LEU A 94 -5.77 -11.47 -8.96
CA LEU A 94 -5.33 -10.08 -8.83
C LEU A 94 -6.18 -9.12 -9.67
N ASN A 95 -6.44 -9.45 -10.94
CA ASN A 95 -7.27 -8.61 -11.81
C ASN A 95 -8.69 -8.40 -11.26
N ARG A 96 -9.23 -9.37 -10.51
CA ARG A 96 -10.55 -9.31 -9.89
C ARG A 96 -10.59 -8.58 -8.55
N VAL A 97 -9.44 -8.23 -7.96
CA VAL A 97 -9.40 -7.43 -6.73
C VAL A 97 -10.03 -6.07 -7.00
N ASP A 98 -11.00 -5.70 -6.17
CA ASP A 98 -11.65 -4.38 -6.16
C ASP A 98 -10.89 -3.44 -5.22
N CYS A 99 -10.10 -2.53 -5.81
CA CYS A 99 -9.31 -1.56 -5.07
C CYS A 99 -10.17 -0.49 -4.38
N ALA A 100 -11.46 -0.36 -4.71
CA ALA A 100 -12.38 0.55 -4.02
C ALA A 100 -12.62 0.17 -2.55
N THR A 101 -12.29 -1.07 -2.18
CA THR A 101 -12.40 -1.59 -0.80
C THR A 101 -11.22 -1.22 0.10
N ALA A 102 -10.25 -0.44 -0.40
CA ALA A 102 -9.10 0.01 0.39
C ALA A 102 -9.53 0.77 1.67
N PRO A 103 -8.86 0.54 2.81
CA PRO A 103 -7.64 -0.26 2.99
C PRO A 103 -7.88 -1.76 3.22
N ASP A 104 -9.13 -2.20 3.32
CA ASP A 104 -9.53 -3.55 3.74
C ASP A 104 -9.50 -4.58 2.60
N ILE A 105 -8.43 -4.55 1.80
CA ILE A 105 -8.24 -5.45 0.65
C ILE A 105 -7.61 -6.76 1.10
N ILE A 106 -8.25 -7.87 0.75
CA ILE A 106 -7.66 -9.21 0.87
C ILE A 106 -6.94 -9.53 -0.44
N TRP A 107 -5.62 -9.40 -0.44
CA TRP A 107 -4.80 -9.77 -1.59
C TRP A 107 -4.72 -11.30 -1.73
N PRO A 108 -4.80 -11.85 -2.96
CA PRO A 108 -4.54 -13.27 -3.16
C PRO A 108 -3.11 -13.61 -2.76
N GLU A 109 -2.90 -14.85 -2.31
CA GLU A 109 -1.57 -15.34 -1.96
C GLU A 109 -0.75 -15.58 -3.23
N GLN A 110 0.52 -15.17 -3.17
CA GLN A 110 1.46 -15.43 -4.23
C GLN A 110 1.81 -16.92 -4.26
N PRO A 111 1.85 -17.56 -5.44
CA PRO A 111 2.28 -18.95 -5.56
C PRO A 111 3.80 -19.09 -5.38
N GLU A 112 4.22 -20.30 -4.98
CA GLU A 112 5.64 -20.70 -4.88
C GLU A 112 6.31 -20.95 -6.24
#